data_AF-A0A165MQE8-F1
#
_entry.id   AF-A0A165MQE8-F1
#
_cell.length_a   1.000
_cell.length_b   1.000
_cell.length_c   1.000
_cell.angle_alpha   90.00
_cell.angle_beta   90.00
_cell.angle_gamma   90.00
#
_symmetry.space_group_name_H-M   'P 1'
#
loop_
_entity.id
_entity.type
_entity.pdbx_description
1 polymer ?
#
loop_
_entity_poly.entity_id
_entity_poly.type
_entity_poly.pdbx_seq_one_letter_code
_entity_poly.pdbx_strand_id
1 'polypeptide(L)'
;MAQTLVYQPYPGSGPLATPNTSGSKESEPFFPVPLAAQHRAPTTVPMIAKGSTIPLGLRPWFAAALVAFMVAVAIALEVALSFSNRTKGWATSQTKTRQDGILHFVYTLPPIAIAMIIVTGWKTTDQGIKKMQPYIDLAHGDAAAEKTLLLDYTSTPEFLVTFHAAINKHHLVAVSAVVLLFGLAAQPLAGALFIVRDTWFSFPNTPVQSVRIVGLNPDLTNLAPFVTAAGFAESKALYNVSMPAFVKSNFVVADFNVVHIRNIYKNGTVIVNTTAIDSSANCIKANTAQTTLAEGVFTVSATSAGCTLQTQITTSAQTQYGVNMVNCGSLPDSQKPVAFWIVDSSTSASFPSTAVAFCTPSMRIIHATANVDIYTGLLPGVTEQKDNPYTIHNNVTDAPLNGAPLNGIAFNLTEAQTDDFQRARIAAITNGLPSAVVQMAKQPGNVGIAGLFANGGDAFAKLSDQVYTMYLTLVAKEMYFIPSTTTTLDSEVRTWQKRLWMSEPAAHILAVGLLVLAVAAAIIQVAHARLRAPVTLAHDPGTLATALALASGHEHMPDARVVLSKRRFRIDPTSGRLVEEGQKGFEDAWSPDPRQTSFLVR
;
A
#
# COMPACT_ATOMS: atom_id res chain seq x y z
N MET A 1 -25.40 23.70 16.26
CA MET A 1 -26.70 24.19 15.77
C MET A 1 -27.74 23.17 16.15
N ALA A 2 -28.45 23.43 17.25
CA ALA A 2 -29.52 22.61 17.77
C ALA A 2 -30.72 23.55 17.92
N GLN A 3 -31.89 23.19 17.41
CA GLN A 3 -33.15 23.81 17.79
C GLN A 3 -34.30 22.80 17.68
N THR A 4 -34.80 22.46 18.86
CA THR A 4 -36.10 21.88 19.22
C THR A 4 -37.17 22.97 19.27
N LEU A 5 -38.38 22.68 18.79
CA LEU A 5 -39.65 23.39 19.09
C LEU A 5 -40.73 22.29 19.18
N VAL A 6 -41.30 21.93 20.34
CA VAL A 6 -42.20 22.64 21.29
C VAL A 6 -43.59 22.94 20.72
N TYR A 7 -44.58 22.57 21.52
CA TYR A 7 -46.00 22.36 21.26
C TYR A 7 -46.88 23.52 21.83
N GLN A 8 -48.16 23.55 21.42
CA GLN A 8 -49.36 24.13 22.08
C GLN A 8 -49.77 25.61 21.79
N PRO A 9 -51.03 26.06 22.03
CA PRO A 9 -52.36 25.68 21.46
C PRO A 9 -53.27 26.88 21.04
N TYR A 10 -54.51 26.58 20.62
CA TYR A 10 -55.68 27.45 20.31
C TYR A 10 -56.22 28.31 21.49
N PRO A 11 -57.02 29.37 21.18
CA PRO A 11 -58.42 29.45 21.68
C PRO A 11 -59.46 30.09 20.70
N GLY A 12 -60.77 29.85 20.98
CA GLY A 12 -61.98 30.42 20.30
C GLY A 12 -62.28 31.89 20.67
N SER A 13 -63.38 32.59 20.31
CA SER A 13 -64.77 32.25 19.93
C SER A 13 -65.63 33.49 19.53
N GLY A 14 -66.52 33.38 18.51
CA GLY A 14 -67.86 34.04 18.30
C GLY A 14 -68.01 35.57 18.02
N PRO A 15 -69.23 36.12 17.70
CA PRO A 15 -70.45 35.55 17.06
C PRO A 15 -71.28 36.50 16.08
N LEU A 16 -72.36 35.94 15.49
CA LEU A 16 -73.69 36.49 15.06
C LEU A 16 -73.90 37.49 13.87
N ALA A 17 -74.72 37.07 12.87
CA ALA A 17 -76.00 37.72 12.46
C ALA A 17 -76.65 37.08 11.19
N THR A 18 -78.00 36.93 11.20
CA THR A 18 -78.91 36.62 10.05
C THR A 18 -79.86 37.81 9.85
N PRO A 19 -80.55 38.02 8.69
CA PRO A 19 -81.90 37.42 8.46
C PRO A 19 -82.39 37.19 7.00
N ASN A 20 -83.31 36.21 6.87
CA ASN A 20 -84.50 36.01 6.01
C ASN A 20 -84.72 36.72 4.66
N THR A 21 -85.23 35.96 3.65
CA THR A 21 -86.60 36.07 3.10
C THR A 21 -86.96 34.94 2.09
N SER A 22 -88.26 34.77 1.86
CA SER A 22 -89.06 33.60 1.47
C SER A 22 -89.29 33.34 -0.04
N GLY A 23 -89.70 32.11 -0.41
CA GLY A 23 -90.44 31.89 -1.68
C GLY A 23 -90.71 30.44 -2.14
N SER A 24 -91.87 29.89 -1.76
CA SER A 24 -92.80 28.96 -2.47
C SER A 24 -92.40 27.60 -3.11
N LYS A 25 -93.26 26.62 -2.77
CA LYS A 25 -93.53 25.24 -3.25
C LYS A 25 -93.75 25.06 -4.77
N GLU A 26 -93.47 23.86 -5.31
CA GLU A 26 -94.34 23.03 -6.20
C GLU A 26 -93.65 21.65 -6.49
N SER A 27 -94.06 20.54 -5.85
CA SER A 27 -94.89 19.40 -6.32
C SER A 27 -94.22 18.30 -7.19
N GLU A 28 -94.27 17.07 -6.66
CA GLU A 28 -94.01 15.69 -7.17
C GLU A 28 -94.56 15.33 -8.59
N PRO A 29 -94.25 14.15 -9.24
CA PRO A 29 -94.03 12.83 -8.62
C PRO A 29 -93.04 11.81 -9.24
N PHE A 30 -92.84 10.76 -8.44
CA PHE A 30 -92.48 9.38 -8.72
C PHE A 30 -92.82 8.83 -10.13
N PHE A 31 -91.86 8.08 -10.70
CA PHE A 31 -92.13 6.98 -11.64
C PHE A 31 -91.38 5.71 -11.19
N PRO A 32 -92.04 4.54 -11.14
CA PRO A 32 -91.42 3.26 -10.79
C PRO A 32 -90.77 2.62 -12.02
N VAL A 33 -89.59 2.03 -11.87
CA VAL A 33 -89.00 1.16 -12.91
C VAL A 33 -89.24 -0.30 -12.50
N PRO A 34 -89.82 -1.14 -13.39
CA PRO A 34 -90.41 -2.41 -13.01
C PRO A 34 -89.38 -3.54 -12.87
N LEU A 35 -89.66 -4.47 -11.94
CA LEU A 35 -89.16 -5.85 -12.00
C LEU A 35 -89.73 -6.52 -13.26
N ALA A 36 -88.87 -6.79 -14.23
CA ALA A 36 -89.10 -7.84 -15.22
C ALA A 36 -87.80 -8.64 -15.33
N ALA A 37 -87.84 -9.85 -14.75
CA ALA A 37 -86.83 -10.86 -14.94
C ALA A 37 -86.71 -11.20 -16.43
N GLN A 38 -85.52 -11.06 -16.98
CA GLN A 38 -85.16 -11.71 -18.22
C GLN A 38 -83.82 -12.40 -18.02
N HIS A 39 -83.89 -13.72 -17.76
CA HIS A 39 -82.76 -14.62 -17.88
C HIS A 39 -82.13 -14.44 -19.26
N ARG A 40 -80.97 -13.77 -19.30
CA ARG A 40 -80.07 -13.81 -20.45
C ARG A 40 -78.90 -14.69 -20.04
N ALA A 41 -78.80 -15.84 -20.68
CA ALA A 41 -77.60 -16.68 -20.60
C ALA A 41 -76.36 -15.80 -20.86
N PRO A 42 -75.27 -15.95 -20.08
CA PRO A 42 -74.06 -15.19 -20.33
C PRO A 42 -73.53 -15.60 -21.69
N THR A 43 -73.55 -14.67 -22.64
CA THR A 43 -72.92 -14.80 -23.95
C THR A 43 -71.45 -15.10 -23.71
N THR A 44 -71.03 -16.31 -24.03
CA THR A 44 -69.62 -16.73 -24.00
C THR A 44 -68.86 -15.90 -25.01
N VAL A 45 -68.17 -14.86 -24.55
CA VAL A 45 -67.13 -14.19 -25.33
C VAL A 45 -65.96 -15.16 -25.41
N PRO A 46 -65.54 -15.63 -26.61
CA PRO A 46 -64.36 -16.45 -26.72
C PRO A 46 -63.14 -15.55 -26.51
N MET A 47 -62.55 -15.56 -25.32
CA MET A 47 -61.19 -15.04 -25.13
C MET A 47 -60.24 -16.01 -25.83
N ILE A 48 -59.90 -15.71 -27.09
CA ILE A 48 -58.78 -16.34 -27.79
C ILE A 48 -57.50 -15.86 -27.10
N ALA A 49 -57.05 -16.56 -26.06
CA ALA A 49 -55.78 -16.29 -25.39
C ALA A 49 -54.71 -17.25 -25.92
N LYS A 50 -54.12 -16.93 -27.08
CA LYS A 50 -52.89 -17.60 -27.55
C LYS A 50 -51.70 -16.65 -27.37
N GLY A 51 -51.20 -16.57 -26.15
CA GLY A 51 -49.97 -15.88 -25.80
C GLY A 51 -49.69 -15.93 -24.30
N SER A 52 -48.92 -16.93 -23.85
CA SER A 52 -48.44 -16.99 -22.46
C SER A 52 -47.49 -15.82 -22.21
N THR A 53 -47.88 -14.89 -21.33
CA THR A 53 -47.07 -13.71 -21.02
C THR A 53 -46.12 -14.05 -19.88
N ILE A 54 -44.82 -14.17 -20.19
CA ILE A 54 -43.76 -14.47 -19.22
C ILE A 54 -43.15 -13.15 -18.73
N PRO A 55 -43.07 -12.92 -17.40
CA PRO A 55 -42.48 -11.70 -16.85
C PRO A 55 -41.01 -11.57 -17.23
N LEU A 56 -40.53 -10.32 -17.34
CA LEU A 56 -39.23 -9.98 -17.93
C LEU A 56 -38.04 -10.75 -17.32
N GLY A 57 -37.96 -10.82 -15.98
CA GLY A 57 -36.87 -11.50 -15.26
C GLY A 57 -36.80 -13.02 -15.46
N LEU A 58 -37.86 -13.59 -16.02
CA LEU A 58 -38.06 -15.02 -16.21
C LEU A 58 -37.91 -15.42 -17.69
N ARG A 59 -37.64 -14.46 -18.59
CA ARG A 59 -37.38 -14.72 -20.02
C ARG A 59 -35.98 -15.32 -20.20
N PRO A 60 -35.81 -16.35 -21.06
CA PRO A 60 -34.55 -17.06 -21.19
C PRO A 60 -33.40 -16.17 -21.69
N TRP A 61 -33.68 -15.20 -22.56
CA TRP A 61 -32.66 -14.26 -23.04
C TRP A 61 -32.15 -13.33 -21.93
N PHE A 62 -33.04 -12.89 -21.03
CA PHE A 62 -32.68 -12.03 -19.90
C PHE A 62 -31.83 -12.80 -18.88
N ALA A 63 -32.24 -14.04 -18.58
CA ALA A 63 -31.49 -14.94 -17.72
C ALA A 63 -30.08 -15.22 -18.28
N ALA A 64 -29.98 -15.53 -19.58
CA ALA A 64 -28.70 -15.77 -20.25
C ALA A 64 -27.81 -14.52 -20.21
N ALA A 65 -28.37 -13.33 -20.47
CA ALA A 65 -27.62 -12.07 -20.40
C ALA A 65 -27.11 -11.78 -18.99
N LEU A 66 -27.92 -12.00 -17.96
CA LEU A 66 -27.53 -11.78 -16.55
C LEU A 66 -26.41 -12.73 -16.11
N VAL A 67 -26.51 -14.03 -16.46
CA VAL A 67 -25.48 -15.03 -16.16
C VAL A 67 -24.18 -14.70 -16.90
N ALA A 68 -24.27 -14.39 -18.20
CA ALA A 68 -23.10 -14.00 -19.00
C ALA A 68 -22.42 -12.74 -18.44
N PHE A 69 -23.20 -11.76 -17.98
CA PHE A 69 -22.67 -10.55 -17.37
C PHE A 69 -21.93 -10.84 -16.06
N MET A 70 -22.49 -11.68 -15.17
CA MET A 70 -21.82 -12.07 -13.92
C MET A 70 -20.49 -12.81 -14.18
N VAL A 71 -20.46 -13.73 -15.15
CA VAL A 71 -19.24 -14.45 -15.53
C VAL A 71 -18.20 -13.50 -16.14
N ALA A 72 -18.62 -12.58 -17.00
CA ALA A 72 -17.73 -11.59 -17.61
C ALA A 72 -17.08 -10.67 -16.55
N VAL A 73 -17.86 -10.21 -15.57
CA VAL A 73 -17.32 -9.41 -14.46
C VAL A 73 -16.35 -10.23 -13.60
N ALA A 74 -16.65 -11.50 -13.29
CA ALA A 74 -15.74 -12.36 -12.54
C ALA A 74 -14.38 -12.52 -13.24
N ILE A 75 -14.38 -12.77 -14.55
CA ILE A 75 -13.15 -12.86 -15.36
C ILE A 75 -12.42 -11.52 -15.38
N ALA A 76 -13.14 -10.41 -15.58
CA ALA A 76 -12.55 -9.08 -15.60
C ALA A 76 -11.85 -8.72 -14.28
N LEU A 77 -12.39 -9.14 -13.13
CA LEU A 77 -11.77 -8.93 -11.83
C LEU A 77 -10.41 -9.64 -11.71
N GLU A 78 -10.31 -10.90 -12.11
CA GLU A 78 -9.06 -11.68 -12.05
C GLU A 78 -8.00 -11.14 -13.03
N VAL A 79 -8.41 -10.73 -14.23
CA VAL A 79 -7.51 -10.09 -15.20
C VAL A 79 -7.00 -8.75 -14.67
N ALA A 80 -7.89 -7.93 -14.10
CA ALA A 80 -7.52 -6.66 -13.50
C ALA A 80 -6.57 -6.84 -12.30
N LEU A 81 -6.79 -7.86 -11.46
CA LEU A 81 -5.91 -8.20 -10.35
C LEU A 81 -4.52 -8.59 -10.84
N SER A 82 -4.45 -9.46 -11.85
CA SER A 82 -3.18 -9.87 -12.47
C SER A 82 -2.41 -8.68 -13.02
N PHE A 83 -3.11 -7.76 -13.69
CA PHE A 83 -2.49 -6.53 -14.21
C PHE A 83 -2.02 -5.60 -13.09
N SER A 84 -2.80 -5.45 -12.02
CA SER A 84 -2.44 -4.65 -10.84
C SER A 84 -1.15 -5.15 -10.19
N ASN A 85 -1.03 -6.47 -10.02
CA ASN A 85 0.15 -7.10 -9.42
C ASN A 85 1.40 -6.98 -10.31
N ARG A 86 1.26 -7.10 -11.63
CA ARG A 86 2.39 -6.91 -12.57
C ARG A 86 2.89 -5.47 -12.64
N THR A 87 2.00 -4.50 -12.55
CA THR A 87 2.33 -3.07 -12.67
C THR A 87 2.71 -2.39 -11.36
N LYS A 88 2.73 -3.14 -10.25
CA LYS A 88 2.91 -2.65 -8.88
C LYS A 88 1.91 -1.54 -8.53
N GLY A 89 0.64 -1.76 -8.88
CA GLY A 89 -0.45 -0.81 -8.70
C GLY A 89 -0.38 0.39 -9.66
N TRP A 90 -1.48 1.12 -9.75
CA TRP A 90 -1.60 2.26 -10.65
C TRP A 90 -1.19 3.56 -9.96
N ALA A 91 -0.56 4.46 -10.73
CA ALA A 91 -0.20 5.78 -10.25
C ALA A 91 -1.46 6.59 -9.95
N THR A 92 -1.56 7.13 -8.74
CA THR A 92 -2.62 8.08 -8.39
C THR A 92 -2.13 9.49 -8.71
N SER A 93 -2.94 10.32 -9.38
CA SER A 93 -2.63 11.73 -9.60
C SER A 93 -2.57 12.45 -8.25
N GLN A 94 -1.36 12.66 -7.73
CA GLN A 94 -1.07 13.34 -6.48
C GLN A 94 -1.10 14.86 -6.68
N THR A 95 -2.29 15.44 -6.89
CA THR A 95 -2.43 16.88 -6.62
C THR A 95 -2.64 17.07 -5.13
N LYS A 96 -1.58 17.52 -4.44
CA LYS A 96 -1.62 18.02 -3.07
C LYS A 96 -2.64 19.14 -2.94
N THR A 97 -3.87 18.84 -2.57
CA THR A 97 -4.82 19.74 -1.87
C THR A 97 -6.21 19.14 -1.96
N ARG A 98 -6.80 18.72 -0.83
CA ARG A 98 -8.26 18.48 -0.64
C ARG A 98 -8.98 17.49 -1.58
N GLN A 99 -8.34 17.06 -2.67
CA GLN A 99 -8.83 16.24 -3.77
C GLN A 99 -8.62 14.74 -3.54
N ASP A 100 -7.82 14.36 -2.55
CA ASP A 100 -7.63 12.95 -2.13
C ASP A 100 -8.97 12.28 -1.80
N GLY A 101 -9.92 13.03 -1.23
CA GLY A 101 -11.27 12.54 -0.97
C GLY A 101 -12.08 12.30 -2.25
N ILE A 102 -11.97 13.18 -3.24
CA ILE A 102 -12.72 13.08 -4.52
C ILE A 102 -12.18 11.90 -5.33
N LEU A 103 -10.86 11.74 -5.41
CA LEU A 103 -10.23 10.63 -6.12
C LEU A 103 -10.60 9.27 -5.51
N HIS A 104 -10.77 9.19 -4.18
CA HIS A 104 -11.26 7.98 -3.53
C HIS A 104 -12.65 7.56 -4.03
N PHE A 105 -13.57 8.52 -4.24
CA PHE A 105 -14.89 8.21 -4.81
C PHE A 105 -14.80 7.76 -6.27
N VAL A 106 -13.92 8.37 -7.07
CA VAL A 106 -13.73 7.98 -8.48
C VAL A 106 -13.30 6.51 -8.60
N TYR A 107 -12.47 6.01 -7.68
CA TYR A 107 -12.02 4.62 -7.72
C TYR A 107 -13.01 3.63 -7.10
N THR A 108 -13.78 4.04 -6.08
CA THR A 108 -14.68 3.12 -5.33
C THR A 108 -16.10 3.01 -5.89
N LEU A 109 -16.59 4.04 -6.60
CA LEU A 109 -17.95 4.04 -7.16
C LEU A 109 -18.18 3.04 -8.30
N PRO A 110 -17.26 2.85 -9.27
CA PRO A 110 -17.53 1.96 -10.41
C PRO A 110 -17.81 0.49 -10.02
N PRO A 111 -17.04 -0.16 -9.11
CA PRO A 111 -17.36 -1.50 -8.66
C PRO A 111 -18.74 -1.61 -7.99
N ILE A 112 -19.11 -0.60 -7.20
CA ILE A 112 -20.41 -0.56 -6.51
C ILE A 112 -21.54 -0.42 -7.53
N ALA A 113 -21.38 0.43 -8.54
CA ALA A 113 -22.38 0.62 -9.60
C ALA A 113 -22.60 -0.68 -10.39
N ILE A 114 -21.54 -1.42 -10.72
CA ILE A 114 -21.65 -2.73 -11.38
C ILE A 114 -22.39 -3.73 -10.49
N ALA A 115 -22.05 -3.78 -9.20
CA ALA A 115 -22.75 -4.65 -8.24
C ALA A 115 -24.25 -4.30 -8.14
N MET A 116 -24.61 -3.01 -8.14
CA MET A 116 -26.01 -2.55 -8.15
C MET A 116 -26.79 -3.03 -9.38
N ILE A 117 -26.16 -3.02 -10.57
CA ILE A 117 -26.79 -3.51 -11.80
C ILE A 117 -27.09 -5.01 -11.69
N ILE A 118 -26.13 -5.81 -11.21
CA ILE A 118 -26.28 -7.25 -11.02
C ILE A 118 -27.42 -7.56 -10.03
N VAL A 119 -27.41 -6.90 -8.87
CA VAL A 119 -28.43 -7.08 -7.83
C VAL A 119 -29.82 -6.68 -8.35
N THR A 120 -29.92 -5.59 -9.12
CA THR A 120 -31.20 -5.14 -9.70
C THR A 120 -31.72 -6.13 -10.73
N GLY A 121 -30.84 -6.69 -11.57
CA GLY A 121 -31.19 -7.74 -12.52
C GLY A 121 -31.70 -9.02 -11.84
N TRP A 122 -31.01 -9.45 -10.78
CA TRP A 122 -31.44 -10.61 -9.98
C TRP A 122 -32.75 -10.34 -9.23
N LYS A 123 -32.91 -9.16 -8.63
CA LYS A 123 -34.16 -8.74 -7.95
C LYS A 123 -35.37 -8.81 -8.89
N THR A 124 -35.20 -8.44 -10.16
CA THR A 124 -36.26 -8.56 -11.17
C THR A 124 -36.64 -10.01 -11.44
N THR A 125 -35.65 -10.92 -11.43
CA THR A 125 -35.85 -12.36 -11.56
C THR A 125 -36.59 -12.93 -10.34
N ASP A 126 -36.10 -12.63 -9.15
CA ASP A 126 -36.63 -13.10 -7.87
C ASP A 126 -38.10 -12.65 -7.66
N GLN A 127 -38.42 -11.39 -7.98
CA GLN A 127 -39.80 -10.91 -7.98
C GLN A 127 -40.69 -11.67 -8.95
N GLY A 128 -40.16 -12.04 -10.13
CA GLY A 128 -40.88 -12.88 -11.09
C GLY A 128 -41.18 -14.28 -10.55
N ILE A 129 -40.20 -14.91 -9.89
CA ILE A 129 -40.34 -16.23 -9.26
C ILE A 129 -41.41 -16.19 -8.16
N LYS A 130 -41.34 -15.20 -7.27
CA LYS A 130 -42.30 -15.02 -6.17
C LYS A 130 -43.72 -14.81 -6.66
N LYS A 131 -43.89 -14.02 -7.72
CA LYS A 131 -45.20 -13.79 -8.35
C LYS A 131 -45.75 -15.07 -9.00
N MET A 132 -44.90 -15.92 -9.55
CA MET A 132 -45.33 -17.16 -10.21
C MET A 132 -45.64 -18.29 -9.22
N GLN A 133 -45.04 -18.29 -8.02
CA GLN A 133 -45.16 -19.39 -7.06
C GLN A 133 -46.62 -19.80 -6.75
N PRO A 134 -47.54 -18.89 -6.37
CA PRO A 134 -48.92 -19.29 -6.05
C PRO A 134 -49.66 -19.94 -7.23
N TYR A 135 -49.35 -19.52 -8.46
CA TYR A 135 -49.94 -20.07 -9.68
C TYR A 135 -49.41 -21.46 -10.00
N ILE A 136 -48.13 -21.70 -9.73
CA ILE A 136 -47.51 -23.03 -9.86
C ILE A 136 -48.17 -23.99 -8.88
N ASP A 137 -48.36 -23.60 -7.63
CA ASP A 137 -48.98 -24.44 -6.61
C ASP A 137 -50.46 -24.74 -6.92
N LEU A 138 -51.21 -23.77 -7.47
CA LEU A 138 -52.59 -23.99 -7.94
C LEU A 138 -52.69 -24.90 -9.17
N ALA A 139 -51.69 -24.85 -10.07
CA ALA A 139 -51.63 -25.75 -11.21
C ALA A 139 -51.30 -27.19 -10.79
N HIS A 140 -50.44 -27.38 -9.77
CA HIS A 140 -50.10 -28.71 -9.27
C HIS A 140 -51.23 -29.38 -8.46
N GLY A 141 -52.35 -28.69 -8.17
CA GLY A 141 -53.54 -29.26 -7.54
C GLY A 141 -53.46 -29.42 -6.00
N ASP A 142 -54.64 -29.50 -5.36
CA ASP A 142 -54.83 -29.77 -3.91
C ASP A 142 -54.20 -28.77 -2.92
N ALA A 143 -53.94 -27.55 -3.36
CA ALA A 143 -53.30 -26.55 -2.52
C ALA A 143 -54.31 -25.78 -1.64
N ALA A 144 -54.04 -25.73 -0.33
CA ALA A 144 -54.83 -24.94 0.64
C ALA A 144 -54.69 -23.44 0.36
N ALA A 145 -55.78 -22.67 0.49
CA ALA A 145 -55.79 -21.24 0.16
C ALA A 145 -54.80 -20.39 0.98
N GLU A 146 -54.45 -20.81 2.20
CA GLU A 146 -53.40 -20.16 3.01
C GLU A 146 -52.01 -20.25 2.37
N LYS A 147 -51.76 -21.28 1.54
CA LYS A 147 -50.50 -21.52 0.84
C LYS A 147 -50.53 -21.08 -0.62
N THR A 148 -51.65 -20.53 -1.11
CA THR A 148 -51.81 -20.07 -2.50
C THR A 148 -52.46 -18.69 -2.57
N LEU A 149 -53.77 -18.60 -2.39
CA LEU A 149 -54.56 -17.37 -2.56
C LEU A 149 -54.22 -16.26 -1.55
N LEU A 150 -53.84 -16.62 -0.32
CA LEU A 150 -53.51 -15.67 0.73
C LEU A 150 -52.01 -15.41 0.87
N LEU A 151 -51.19 -16.08 0.06
CA LEU A 151 -49.74 -16.05 0.16
C LEU A 151 -49.17 -14.88 -0.66
N ASP A 152 -48.51 -13.95 0.02
CA ASP A 152 -47.82 -12.81 -0.61
C ASP A 152 -46.35 -12.74 -0.20
N TYR A 153 -45.47 -13.25 -1.08
CA TYR A 153 -44.03 -13.15 -0.93
C TYR A 153 -43.45 -11.82 -1.43
N THR A 154 -44.24 -10.97 -2.07
CA THR A 154 -43.75 -9.73 -2.71
C THR A 154 -43.79 -8.52 -1.77
N SER A 155 -44.75 -8.50 -0.84
CA SER A 155 -44.88 -7.44 0.17
C SER A 155 -44.07 -7.69 1.45
N THR A 156 -43.46 -8.87 1.58
CA THR A 156 -42.67 -9.26 2.74
C THR A 156 -41.17 -8.98 2.52
N PRO A 157 -40.43 -8.53 3.55
CA PRO A 157 -39.00 -8.25 3.40
C PRO A 157 -38.21 -9.55 3.16
N GLU A 158 -37.15 -9.46 2.35
CA GLU A 158 -36.41 -10.60 1.79
C GLU A 158 -35.93 -11.63 2.82
N PHE A 159 -35.48 -11.14 3.97
CA PHE A 159 -35.05 -11.97 5.08
C PHE A 159 -36.19 -12.85 5.63
N LEU A 160 -37.38 -12.27 5.81
CA LEU A 160 -38.56 -13.00 6.29
C LEU A 160 -39.12 -13.95 5.22
N VAL A 161 -39.06 -13.56 3.94
CA VAL A 161 -39.48 -14.41 2.82
C VAL A 161 -38.70 -15.72 2.80
N THR A 162 -37.40 -15.68 3.07
CA THR A 162 -36.55 -16.88 3.10
C THR A 162 -37.04 -17.91 4.14
N PHE A 163 -37.30 -17.47 5.38
CA PHE A 163 -37.82 -18.35 6.43
C PHE A 163 -39.26 -18.80 6.15
N HIS A 164 -40.12 -17.89 5.69
CA HIS A 164 -41.51 -18.19 5.41
C HIS A 164 -41.66 -19.19 4.24
N ALA A 165 -40.87 -19.03 3.17
CA ALA A 165 -40.82 -19.95 2.05
C ALA A 165 -40.26 -21.32 2.44
N ALA A 166 -39.23 -21.37 3.30
CA ALA A 166 -38.68 -22.63 3.80
C ALA A 166 -39.71 -23.43 4.64
N ILE A 167 -40.46 -22.76 5.53
CA ILE A 167 -41.52 -23.38 6.34
C ILE A 167 -42.66 -23.89 5.44
N ASN A 168 -43.02 -23.14 4.40
CA ASN A 168 -44.06 -23.52 3.45
C ASN A 168 -43.60 -24.58 2.42
N LYS A 169 -42.35 -25.08 2.50
CA LYS A 169 -41.73 -26.04 1.57
C LYS A 169 -41.55 -25.52 0.14
N HIS A 170 -41.55 -24.21 -0.06
CA HIS A 170 -41.28 -23.56 -1.34
C HIS A 170 -39.77 -23.35 -1.52
N HIS A 171 -39.03 -24.44 -1.69
CA HIS A 171 -37.56 -24.44 -1.69
C HIS A 171 -36.94 -23.55 -2.77
N LEU A 172 -37.54 -23.46 -3.96
CA LEU A 172 -37.00 -22.64 -5.05
C LEU A 172 -37.07 -21.13 -4.71
N VAL A 173 -38.19 -20.68 -4.12
CA VAL A 173 -38.37 -19.29 -3.66
C VAL A 173 -37.44 -18.97 -2.49
N ALA A 174 -37.25 -19.92 -1.57
CA ALA A 174 -36.30 -19.75 -0.48
C ALA A 174 -34.86 -19.59 -1.00
N VAL A 175 -34.44 -20.41 -1.97
CA VAL A 175 -33.10 -20.34 -2.56
C VAL A 175 -32.93 -19.06 -3.40
N SER A 176 -33.93 -18.61 -4.16
CA SER A 176 -33.83 -17.35 -4.91
C SER A 176 -33.66 -16.13 -4.00
N ALA A 177 -34.35 -16.14 -2.86
CA ALA A 177 -34.24 -15.12 -1.83
C ALA A 177 -32.85 -15.11 -1.17
N VAL A 178 -32.29 -16.28 -0.87
CA VAL A 178 -30.93 -16.42 -0.36
C VAL A 178 -29.90 -15.88 -1.35
N VAL A 179 -30.03 -16.19 -2.64
CA VAL A 179 -29.15 -15.66 -3.70
C VAL A 179 -29.22 -14.12 -3.77
N LEU A 180 -30.41 -13.54 -3.58
CA LEU A 180 -30.58 -12.08 -3.53
C LEU A 180 -29.90 -11.47 -2.29
N LEU A 181 -30.00 -12.11 -1.12
CA LEU A 181 -29.30 -11.67 0.10
C LEU A 181 -27.77 -11.72 -0.06
N PHE A 182 -27.24 -12.78 -0.69
CA PHE A 182 -25.81 -12.86 -1.01
C PHE A 182 -25.36 -11.78 -1.99
N GLY A 183 -26.17 -11.48 -3.01
CA GLY A 183 -25.89 -10.39 -3.95
C GLY A 183 -25.85 -9.02 -3.26
N LEU A 184 -26.75 -8.76 -2.31
CA LEU A 184 -26.74 -7.54 -1.49
C LEU A 184 -25.49 -7.46 -0.60
N ALA A 185 -25.06 -8.59 -0.02
CA ALA A 185 -23.84 -8.67 0.79
C ALA A 185 -22.54 -8.46 -0.02
N ALA A 186 -22.57 -8.63 -1.34
CA ALA A 186 -21.42 -8.37 -2.21
C ALA A 186 -21.15 -6.86 -2.41
N GLN A 187 -22.12 -5.97 -2.17
CA GLN A 187 -21.98 -4.53 -2.44
C GLN A 187 -20.94 -3.84 -1.53
N PRO A 188 -20.92 -4.06 -0.20
CA PRO A 188 -19.86 -3.52 0.66
C PRO A 188 -18.47 -4.05 0.29
N LEU A 189 -18.38 -5.31 -0.13
CA LEU A 189 -17.12 -5.92 -0.54
C LEU A 189 -16.60 -5.32 -1.86
N ALA A 190 -17.50 -4.97 -2.80
CA ALA A 190 -17.16 -4.24 -4.01
C ALA A 190 -16.59 -2.84 -3.69
N GLY A 191 -17.07 -2.18 -2.63
CA GLY A 191 -16.51 -0.91 -2.16
C GLY A 191 -15.08 -1.03 -1.61
N ALA A 192 -14.70 -2.21 -1.11
CA ALA A 192 -13.36 -2.50 -0.60
C ALA A 192 -12.39 -3.04 -1.67
N LEU A 193 -12.81 -3.09 -2.94
CA LEU A 193 -12.04 -3.69 -4.03
C LEU A 193 -10.76 -2.93 -4.35
N PHE A 194 -10.79 -1.60 -4.28
CA PHE A 194 -9.64 -0.74 -4.54
C PHE A 194 -9.15 -0.08 -3.26
N ILE A 195 -7.85 -0.20 -3.00
CA ILE A 195 -7.19 0.31 -1.80
C ILE A 195 -6.01 1.17 -2.22
N VAL A 196 -5.88 2.36 -1.63
CA VAL A 196 -4.69 3.19 -1.78
C VAL A 196 -3.72 2.85 -0.67
N ARG A 197 -2.52 2.39 -1.04
CA ARG A 197 -1.46 2.07 -0.07
C ARG A 197 -0.12 2.67 -0.49
N ASP A 198 0.71 2.98 0.49
CA ASP A 198 2.10 3.38 0.24
C ASP A 198 2.89 2.18 -0.27
N THR A 199 3.47 2.34 -1.44
CA THR A 199 4.30 1.32 -2.07
C THR A 199 5.64 1.88 -2.40
N TRP A 200 6.65 1.07 -2.12
CA TRP A 200 8.00 1.41 -2.47
C TRP A 200 8.17 1.19 -3.97
N PHE A 201 8.44 2.28 -4.70
CA PHE A 201 8.55 2.26 -6.16
C PHE A 201 9.90 2.81 -6.60
N SER A 202 10.45 2.17 -7.64
CA SER A 202 11.72 2.52 -8.28
C SER A 202 11.47 3.21 -9.61
N PHE A 203 12.00 4.42 -9.78
CA PHE A 203 12.07 5.14 -11.04
C PHE A 203 13.45 4.90 -11.66
N PRO A 204 13.57 4.03 -12.67
CA PRO A 204 14.82 3.84 -13.38
C PRO A 204 15.13 5.04 -14.29
N ASN A 205 16.41 5.23 -14.61
CA ASN A 205 16.91 6.19 -15.60
C ASN A 205 16.55 7.65 -15.31
N THR A 206 16.64 8.05 -14.04
CA THR A 206 16.59 9.47 -13.67
C THR A 206 18.00 10.07 -13.78
N PRO A 207 18.29 10.96 -14.74
CA PRO A 207 19.64 11.49 -14.90
C PRO A 207 20.01 12.43 -13.76
N VAL A 208 21.24 12.32 -13.28
CA VAL A 208 21.82 13.17 -12.23
C VAL A 208 23.14 13.73 -12.72
N GLN A 209 23.42 15.00 -12.44
CA GLN A 209 24.71 15.60 -12.79
C GLN A 209 25.73 15.28 -11.69
N SER A 210 26.86 14.67 -12.07
CA SER A 210 28.01 14.60 -11.18
C SER A 210 28.60 16.00 -11.03
N VAL A 211 28.96 16.37 -9.81
CA VAL A 211 29.58 17.65 -9.47
C VAL A 211 31.09 17.49 -9.29
N ARG A 212 31.56 16.27 -9.02
CA ARG A 212 32.99 15.98 -8.89
C ARG A 212 33.38 14.75 -9.72
N ILE A 213 34.64 14.70 -10.12
CA ILE A 213 35.28 13.55 -10.77
C ILE A 213 36.62 13.27 -10.09
N VAL A 214 37.15 12.07 -10.29
CA VAL A 214 38.46 11.69 -9.72
C VAL A 214 39.54 12.55 -10.37
N GLY A 215 40.32 13.23 -9.53
CA GLY A 215 41.42 14.08 -9.96
C GLY A 215 42.13 14.70 -8.76
N LEU A 216 43.43 14.94 -8.90
CA LEU A 216 44.22 15.53 -7.84
C LEU A 216 43.99 17.04 -7.77
N ASN A 217 43.70 17.56 -6.58
CA ASN A 217 43.61 18.98 -6.34
C ASN A 217 44.98 19.64 -6.59
N PRO A 218 45.08 20.68 -7.45
CA PRO A 218 46.35 21.32 -7.76
C PRO A 218 46.97 22.08 -6.58
N ASP A 219 46.17 22.52 -5.60
CA ASP A 219 46.66 23.28 -4.44
C ASP A 219 46.91 22.37 -3.23
N LEU A 220 48.07 21.69 -3.24
CA LEU A 220 48.53 20.87 -2.12
C LEU A 220 49.10 21.69 -0.94
N THR A 221 49.19 23.02 -1.09
CA THR A 221 49.74 23.92 -0.05
C THR A 221 48.67 24.39 0.93
N ASN A 222 47.40 24.32 0.53
CA ASN A 222 46.28 24.65 1.39
C ASN A 222 46.01 23.54 2.42
N LEU A 223 46.47 23.77 3.65
CA LEU A 223 46.27 22.83 4.76
C LEU A 223 44.84 22.80 5.31
N ALA A 224 43.91 23.65 4.84
CA ALA A 224 42.58 23.76 5.42
C ALA A 224 41.77 22.44 5.39
N PRO A 225 41.75 21.65 4.29
CA PRO A 225 41.03 20.38 4.26
C PRO A 225 41.61 19.36 5.24
N PHE A 226 42.94 19.34 5.40
CA PHE A 226 43.63 18.47 6.35
C PHE A 226 43.30 18.84 7.80
N VAL A 227 43.38 20.12 8.18
CA VAL A 227 43.05 20.56 9.54
C VAL A 227 41.57 20.31 9.85
N THR A 228 40.68 20.56 8.89
CA THR A 228 39.23 20.36 9.06
C THR A 228 38.89 18.87 9.22
N ALA A 229 39.55 18.00 8.45
CA ALA A 229 39.40 16.55 8.61
C ALA A 229 39.88 16.07 10.00
N ALA A 230 40.99 16.62 10.52
CA ALA A 230 41.48 16.31 11.85
C ALA A 230 40.49 16.79 12.95
N GLY A 231 39.99 18.02 12.86
CA GLY A 231 39.00 18.55 13.79
C GLY A 231 37.66 17.81 13.74
N PHE A 232 37.25 17.31 12.57
CA PHE A 232 36.10 16.42 12.45
C PHE A 232 36.35 15.08 13.15
N ALA A 233 37.55 14.50 12.99
CA ALA A 233 37.91 13.26 13.65
C ALA A 233 37.85 13.39 15.19
N GLU A 234 38.33 14.51 15.74
CA GLU A 234 38.18 14.84 17.16
C GLU A 234 36.71 15.02 17.57
N SER A 235 35.94 15.76 16.78
CA SER A 235 34.51 16.00 17.05
C SER A 235 33.72 14.69 17.05
N LYS A 236 34.04 13.75 16.17
CA LYS A 236 33.44 12.42 16.17
C LYS A 236 33.90 11.58 17.35
N ALA A 237 35.18 11.64 17.69
CA ALA A 237 35.73 10.94 18.85
C ALA A 237 35.16 11.43 20.19
N LEU A 238 34.75 12.69 20.29
CA LEU A 238 34.19 13.25 21.52
C LEU A 238 32.65 13.20 21.56
N TYR A 239 31.98 13.59 20.47
CA TYR A 239 30.52 13.78 20.43
C TYR A 239 29.76 12.72 19.62
N ASN A 240 30.46 11.76 19.01
CA ASN A 240 29.86 10.72 18.18
C ASN A 240 28.97 11.28 17.03
N VAL A 241 29.42 12.34 16.36
CA VAL A 241 28.69 12.95 15.23
C VAL A 241 28.62 12.04 14.00
N SER A 242 27.57 12.18 13.20
CA SER A 242 27.41 11.45 11.93
C SER A 242 28.42 11.89 10.88
N MET A 243 28.81 10.98 9.98
CA MET A 243 29.69 11.32 8.86
C MET A 243 29.07 12.41 7.96
N PRO A 244 29.88 13.23 7.27
CA PRO A 244 29.38 14.20 6.29
C PRO A 244 28.70 13.52 5.10
N ALA A 245 27.96 14.31 4.31
CA ALA A 245 27.34 13.84 3.07
C ALA A 245 28.36 13.18 2.13
N PHE A 246 27.94 12.15 1.39
CA PHE A 246 28.77 11.36 0.46
C PHE A 246 30.00 10.66 1.08
N VAL A 247 30.06 10.53 2.41
CA VAL A 247 31.12 9.80 3.12
C VAL A 247 30.52 8.72 4.01
N LYS A 248 31.05 7.49 3.92
CA LYS A 248 30.66 6.39 4.80
C LYS A 248 31.88 5.52 5.13
N SER A 249 32.25 5.48 6.42
CA SER A 249 33.35 4.64 6.91
C SER A 249 34.68 4.98 6.20
N ASN A 250 35.18 4.06 5.38
CA ASN A 250 36.40 4.14 4.56
C ASN A 250 36.12 4.60 3.11
N PHE A 251 34.85 4.74 2.72
CA PHE A 251 34.46 5.11 1.38
C PHE A 251 34.05 6.59 1.31
N VAL A 252 34.58 7.26 0.30
CA VAL A 252 34.07 8.54 -0.18
C VAL A 252 33.61 8.38 -1.63
N VAL A 253 32.46 8.95 -1.94
CA VAL A 253 31.84 8.88 -3.26
C VAL A 253 31.92 10.25 -3.95
N ALA A 254 32.01 10.27 -5.28
CA ALA A 254 31.92 11.50 -6.04
C ALA A 254 30.56 12.20 -5.81
N ASP A 255 30.60 13.46 -5.38
CA ASP A 255 29.40 14.26 -5.13
C ASP A 255 28.58 14.46 -6.41
N PHE A 256 27.26 14.38 -6.30
CA PHE A 256 26.32 14.60 -7.40
C PHE A 256 25.12 15.45 -6.96
N ASN A 257 24.49 16.14 -7.92
CA ASN A 257 23.45 17.12 -7.64
C ASN A 257 22.06 16.46 -7.42
N VAL A 258 21.62 16.39 -6.17
CA VAL A 258 20.30 15.85 -5.79
C VAL A 258 19.16 16.87 -5.81
N VAL A 259 19.42 18.15 -6.10
CA VAL A 259 18.42 19.24 -5.97
C VAL A 259 17.23 19.04 -6.91
N HIS A 260 17.48 18.65 -8.17
CA HIS A 260 16.42 18.43 -9.14
C HIS A 260 15.48 17.30 -8.68
N ILE A 261 16.05 16.19 -8.21
CA ILE A 261 15.31 15.05 -7.69
C ILE A 261 14.57 15.41 -6.41
N ARG A 262 15.19 16.17 -5.51
CA ARG A 262 14.57 16.62 -4.25
C ARG A 262 13.32 17.48 -4.47
N ASN A 263 13.29 18.26 -5.55
CA ASN A 263 12.12 19.05 -5.91
C ASN A 263 10.94 18.17 -6.39
N ILE A 264 11.24 17.00 -6.98
CA ILE A 264 10.25 16.06 -7.49
C ILE A 264 9.80 15.09 -6.38
N TYR A 265 10.76 14.40 -5.76
CA TYR A 265 10.57 13.34 -4.77
C TYR A 265 11.13 13.81 -3.43
N LYS A 266 10.28 14.47 -2.63
CA LYS A 266 10.69 15.11 -1.36
C LYS A 266 11.52 14.20 -0.43
N ASN A 267 11.18 12.91 -0.39
CA ASN A 267 11.84 11.89 0.44
C ASN A 267 12.12 10.64 -0.41
N GLY A 268 13.23 9.97 -0.15
CA GLY A 268 13.61 8.73 -0.82
C GLY A 268 15.11 8.53 -0.87
N THR A 269 15.55 7.48 -1.55
CA THR A 269 16.95 7.15 -1.75
C THR A 269 17.25 7.15 -3.24
N VAL A 270 18.32 7.81 -3.62
CA VAL A 270 18.88 7.82 -4.97
C VAL A 270 19.99 6.78 -5.02
N ILE A 271 19.89 5.85 -5.95
CA ILE A 271 20.92 4.84 -6.21
C ILE A 271 21.61 5.20 -7.51
N VAL A 272 22.91 5.44 -7.45
CA VAL A 272 23.72 5.90 -8.61
C VAL A 272 24.95 5.03 -8.72
N ASN A 273 25.27 4.60 -9.95
CA ASN A 273 26.58 4.04 -10.25
C ASN A 273 27.58 5.18 -10.48
N THR A 274 28.61 5.24 -9.64
CA THR A 274 29.57 6.34 -9.61
C THR A 274 30.94 5.82 -9.19
N THR A 275 31.93 6.72 -9.10
CA THR A 275 33.26 6.40 -8.59
C THR A 275 33.34 6.64 -7.09
N ALA A 276 34.06 5.76 -6.40
CA ALA A 276 34.35 5.88 -4.99
C ALA A 276 35.84 5.64 -4.73
N ILE A 277 36.33 6.19 -3.62
CA ILE A 277 37.69 5.97 -3.13
C ILE A 277 37.59 5.26 -1.80
N ASP A 278 38.20 4.10 -1.72
CA ASP A 278 38.38 3.28 -0.54
C ASP A 278 39.72 3.65 0.09
N SER A 279 39.70 4.29 1.26
CA SER A 279 40.91 4.69 1.98
C SER A 279 41.10 3.82 3.21
N SER A 280 42.30 3.32 3.45
CA SER A 280 42.63 2.50 4.62
C SER A 280 43.97 2.90 5.21
N ALA A 281 44.02 3.04 6.54
CA ALA A 281 45.23 3.42 7.28
C ALA A 281 46.21 2.26 7.50
N ASN A 282 45.71 1.02 7.59
CA ASN A 282 46.47 -0.21 7.84
C ASN A 282 47.46 -0.06 9.01
N CYS A 283 46.97 0.32 10.18
CA CYS A 283 47.82 0.49 11.36
C CYS A 283 48.10 -0.84 12.07
N ILE A 284 49.37 -1.06 12.39
CA ILE A 284 49.87 -2.19 13.18
C ILE A 284 50.58 -1.70 14.44
N LYS A 285 50.56 -2.50 15.50
CA LYS A 285 51.32 -2.19 16.72
C LYS A 285 52.83 -2.29 16.47
N ALA A 286 53.61 -1.57 17.26
CA ALA A 286 55.06 -1.68 17.25
C ALA A 286 55.55 -3.05 17.76
N ASN A 287 56.61 -3.59 17.17
CA ASN A 287 57.25 -4.81 17.69
C ASN A 287 58.04 -4.49 18.96
N THR A 288 58.73 -3.36 18.97
CA THR A 288 59.42 -2.81 20.13
C THR A 288 59.06 -1.34 20.25
N ALA A 289 58.62 -0.92 21.43
CA ALA A 289 58.39 0.48 21.77
C ALA A 289 58.97 0.73 23.17
N GLN A 290 59.90 1.67 23.26
CA GLN A 290 60.60 2.01 24.50
C GLN A 290 60.74 3.52 24.62
N THR A 291 60.62 4.00 25.85
CA THR A 291 60.84 5.41 26.19
C THR A 291 61.97 5.50 27.20
N THR A 292 63.02 6.25 26.85
CA THR A 292 64.18 6.50 27.72
C THR A 292 64.17 7.94 28.21
N LEU A 293 64.45 8.17 29.48
CA LEU A 293 64.56 9.51 30.06
C LEU A 293 66.03 9.90 30.21
N ALA A 294 66.45 10.99 29.58
CA ALA A 294 67.77 11.61 29.75
C ALA A 294 67.61 13.12 29.90
N GLU A 295 68.21 13.72 30.93
CA GLU A 295 68.24 15.18 31.14
C GLU A 295 66.85 15.89 31.07
N GLY A 296 65.78 15.24 31.52
CA GLY A 296 64.42 15.81 31.49
C GLY A 296 63.72 15.74 30.12
N VAL A 297 64.28 14.97 29.18
CA VAL A 297 63.70 14.70 27.87
C VAL A 297 63.42 13.20 27.72
N PHE A 298 62.17 12.85 27.43
CA PHE A 298 61.81 11.51 27.02
C PHE A 298 62.14 11.32 25.54
N THR A 299 62.88 10.27 25.22
CA THR A 299 63.09 9.83 23.83
C THR A 299 62.26 8.58 23.59
N VAL A 300 61.25 8.69 22.74
CA VAL A 300 60.42 7.56 22.30
C VAL A 300 61.09 6.92 21.10
N SER A 301 61.43 5.64 21.21
CA SER A 301 62.03 4.83 20.16
C SER A 301 61.16 3.62 19.88
N ALA A 302 60.81 3.39 18.61
CA ALA A 302 60.01 2.25 18.23
C ALA A 302 60.38 1.73 16.85
N THR A 303 60.23 0.41 16.66
CA THR A 303 60.52 -0.27 15.40
C THR A 303 59.41 -1.25 15.03
N SER A 304 59.02 -1.25 13.75
CA SER A 304 58.08 -2.22 13.17
C SER A 304 58.23 -2.26 11.65
N ALA A 305 58.12 -3.45 11.05
CA ALA A 305 58.11 -3.64 9.59
C ALA A 305 59.26 -2.92 8.82
N GLY A 306 60.46 -2.83 9.39
CA GLY A 306 61.62 -2.15 8.77
C GLY A 306 61.61 -0.62 8.89
N CYS A 307 60.62 -0.05 9.60
CA CYS A 307 60.49 1.36 9.88
C CYS A 307 60.94 1.70 11.31
N THR A 308 61.58 2.86 11.48
CA THR A 308 62.06 3.33 12.79
C THR A 308 61.50 4.71 13.13
N LEU A 309 60.87 4.84 14.30
CA LEU A 309 60.46 6.10 14.90
C LEU A 309 61.44 6.49 16.01
N GLN A 310 61.93 7.73 15.98
CA GLN A 310 62.65 8.33 17.08
C GLN A 310 62.17 9.78 17.26
N THR A 311 61.58 10.09 18.41
CA THR A 311 61.09 11.45 18.72
C THR A 311 61.41 11.82 20.16
N GLN A 312 61.63 13.12 20.39
CA GLN A 312 61.98 13.67 21.70
C GLN A 312 60.83 14.53 22.22
N ILE A 313 60.43 14.31 23.47
CA ILE A 313 59.34 15.02 24.15
C ILE A 313 59.81 15.49 25.52
N THR A 314 59.45 16.71 25.89
CA THR A 314 59.77 17.28 27.20
C THR A 314 58.80 16.73 28.24
N THR A 315 59.22 16.52 29.49
CA THR A 315 58.37 15.94 30.57
C THR A 315 57.31 16.90 31.13
N SER A 316 56.59 17.62 30.26
CA SER A 316 55.68 18.71 30.62
C SER A 316 54.28 18.28 31.05
N ALA A 317 53.86 17.04 30.74
CA ALA A 317 52.52 16.53 31.05
C ALA A 317 52.53 15.03 31.34
N GLN A 318 51.53 14.55 32.10
CA GLN A 318 51.41 13.14 32.48
C GLN A 318 51.18 12.22 31.28
N THR A 319 50.20 12.57 30.43
CA THR A 319 49.91 11.87 29.18
C THR A 319 50.28 12.77 28.02
N GLN A 320 51.13 12.26 27.13
CA GLN A 320 51.60 12.95 25.94
C GLN A 320 51.40 12.05 24.73
N TYR A 321 51.08 12.65 23.59
CA TYR A 321 50.82 11.91 22.36
C TYR A 321 51.20 12.77 21.16
N GLY A 322 51.42 12.10 20.03
CA GLY A 322 51.75 12.76 18.78
C GLY A 322 51.70 11.79 17.62
N VAL A 323 51.87 12.33 16.42
CA VAL A 323 52.06 11.57 15.20
C VAL A 323 53.22 12.17 14.43
N ASN A 324 54.09 11.31 13.92
CA ASN A 324 55.25 11.70 13.13
C ASN A 324 55.36 10.83 11.89
N MET A 325 55.94 11.41 10.82
CA MET A 325 56.39 10.59 9.68
C MET A 325 57.50 9.65 10.12
N VAL A 326 57.55 8.49 9.49
CA VAL A 326 58.52 7.45 9.79
C VAL A 326 59.42 7.25 8.60
N ASN A 327 60.70 7.04 8.85
CA ASN A 327 61.64 6.80 7.78
C ASN A 327 61.57 5.32 7.35
N CYS A 328 60.89 5.08 6.23
CA CYS A 328 60.67 3.76 5.65
C CYS A 328 61.03 3.83 4.15
N GLY A 329 62.31 3.62 3.81
CA GLY A 329 62.77 3.63 2.42
C GLY A 329 62.72 5.01 1.74
N SER A 330 62.60 5.01 0.41
CA SER A 330 62.85 6.18 -0.46
C SER A 330 61.58 6.90 -0.97
N LEU A 331 60.46 6.80 -0.27
CA LEU A 331 59.23 7.52 -0.64
C LEU A 331 59.35 9.03 -0.39
N PRO A 332 58.65 9.89 -1.15
CA PRO A 332 58.51 11.32 -0.82
C PRO A 332 57.89 11.50 0.57
N ASP A 333 58.27 12.56 1.28
CA ASP A 333 57.81 12.79 2.66
C ASP A 333 56.28 12.78 2.81
N SER A 334 55.55 13.29 1.82
CA SER A 334 54.08 13.29 1.79
C SER A 334 53.43 11.92 1.58
N GLN A 335 54.20 10.89 1.23
CA GLN A 335 53.73 9.52 1.00
C GLN A 335 54.34 8.51 1.98
N LYS A 336 55.22 8.97 2.89
CA LYS A 336 55.84 8.09 3.88
C LYS A 336 54.81 7.59 4.90
N PRO A 337 54.99 6.37 5.44
CA PRO A 337 54.24 5.86 6.58
C PRO A 337 54.32 6.80 7.78
N VAL A 338 53.32 6.73 8.65
CA VAL A 338 53.23 7.57 9.86
C VAL A 338 53.12 6.70 11.10
N ALA A 339 53.66 7.17 12.22
CA ALA A 339 53.54 6.49 13.50
C ALA A 339 52.85 7.39 14.51
N PHE A 340 51.75 6.87 15.06
CA PHE A 340 51.07 7.41 16.22
C PHE A 340 51.78 6.90 17.46
N TRP A 341 51.95 7.75 18.47
CA TRP A 341 52.53 7.36 19.74
C TRP A 341 51.80 8.02 20.90
N ILE A 342 51.78 7.32 22.02
CA ILE A 342 51.27 7.81 23.29
C ILE A 342 52.19 7.34 24.41
N VAL A 343 52.47 8.25 25.33
CA VAL A 343 53.29 8.02 26.53
C VAL A 343 52.46 8.46 27.73
N ASP A 344 52.33 7.58 28.71
CA ASP A 344 51.70 7.91 30.00
C ASP A 344 52.67 7.64 31.16
N SER A 345 52.97 8.71 31.89
CA SER A 345 53.87 8.72 33.05
C SER A 345 53.12 8.67 34.40
N SER A 346 51.80 8.46 34.38
CA SER A 346 50.95 8.37 35.58
C SER A 346 51.37 7.25 36.55
N THR A 347 51.92 6.15 36.04
CA THR A 347 52.32 4.98 36.83
C THR A 347 53.77 5.04 37.31
N SER A 348 54.68 5.56 36.50
CA SER A 348 56.03 5.90 36.92
C SER A 348 56.68 6.93 36.00
N ALA A 349 57.36 7.93 36.59
CA ALA A 349 58.08 8.96 35.83
C ALA A 349 59.34 8.43 35.14
N SER A 350 59.93 7.34 35.66
CA SER A 350 61.16 6.74 35.13
C SER A 350 60.91 5.66 34.08
N PHE A 351 59.74 5.01 34.08
CA PHE A 351 59.34 3.96 33.13
C PHE A 351 57.91 4.20 32.64
N PRO A 352 57.69 5.23 31.80
CA PRO A 352 56.35 5.54 31.34
C PRO A 352 55.81 4.45 30.41
N SER A 353 54.51 4.19 30.50
CA SER A 353 53.83 3.26 29.59
C SER A 353 53.81 3.87 28.20
N THR A 354 54.26 3.10 27.20
CA THR A 354 54.41 3.59 25.82
C THR A 354 53.71 2.66 24.85
N ALA A 355 52.89 3.22 23.97
CA ALA A 355 52.29 2.50 22.86
C ALA A 355 52.53 3.26 21.56
N VAL A 356 52.90 2.54 20.50
CA VAL A 356 53.18 3.09 19.18
C VAL A 356 52.48 2.25 18.13
N ALA A 357 51.83 2.91 17.17
CA ALA A 357 51.14 2.29 16.05
C ALA A 357 51.70 2.84 14.73
N PHE A 358 52.21 1.95 13.88
CA PHE A 358 52.72 2.28 12.55
C PHE A 358 51.61 2.09 11.52
N CYS A 359 51.29 3.12 10.77
CA CYS A 359 50.24 3.13 9.76
C CYS A 359 50.82 3.26 8.36
N THR A 360 50.33 2.44 7.44
CA THR A 360 50.72 2.41 6.03
C THR A 360 49.51 2.72 5.16
N PRO A 361 49.23 4.03 4.91
CA PRO A 361 48.10 4.46 4.12
C PRO A 361 48.03 3.77 2.76
N SER A 362 46.84 3.31 2.40
CA SER A 362 46.53 2.80 1.06
C SER A 362 45.22 3.40 0.58
N MET A 363 45.10 3.58 -0.73
CA MET A 363 43.86 4.01 -1.36
C MET A 363 43.59 3.18 -2.61
N ARG A 364 42.31 2.95 -2.90
CA ARG A 364 41.86 2.26 -4.10
C ARG A 364 40.67 2.99 -4.70
N ILE A 365 40.76 3.32 -5.98
CA ILE A 365 39.65 3.90 -6.72
C ILE A 365 38.83 2.77 -7.31
N ILE A 366 37.52 2.81 -7.10
CA ILE A 366 36.59 1.75 -7.51
C ILE A 366 35.36 2.34 -8.18
N HIS A 367 34.72 1.56 -9.04
CA HIS A 367 33.33 1.80 -9.40
C HIS A 367 32.43 1.24 -8.30
N ALA A 368 31.47 2.04 -7.85
CA ALA A 368 30.58 1.66 -6.77
C ALA A 368 29.15 2.15 -7.04
N THR A 369 28.20 1.36 -6.56
CA THR A 369 26.80 1.77 -6.46
C THR A 369 26.59 2.47 -5.12
N ALA A 370 26.27 3.76 -5.17
CA ALA A 370 26.08 4.61 -4.00
C ALA A 370 24.59 4.82 -3.72
N ASN A 371 24.18 4.56 -2.49
CA ASN A 371 22.82 4.80 -2.01
C ASN A 371 22.83 6.09 -1.19
N VAL A 372 22.25 7.17 -1.72
CA VAL A 372 22.24 8.50 -1.11
C VAL A 372 20.82 8.90 -0.73
N ASP A 373 20.63 9.37 0.48
CA ASP A 373 19.36 9.92 0.93
C ASP A 373 19.09 11.29 0.27
N ILE A 374 17.92 11.46 -0.35
CA ILE A 374 17.58 12.66 -1.14
C ILE A 374 17.53 13.92 -0.28
N TYR A 375 17.14 13.78 0.98
CA TYR A 375 16.90 14.93 1.86
C TYR A 375 18.19 15.38 2.55
N THR A 376 18.92 14.44 3.14
CA THR A 376 20.11 14.71 3.96
C THR A 376 21.42 14.66 3.18
N GLY A 377 21.46 14.00 2.02
CA GLY A 377 22.70 13.70 1.30
C GLY A 377 23.61 12.70 2.02
N LEU A 378 23.13 12.09 3.10
CA LEU A 378 23.86 11.03 3.78
C LEU A 378 23.97 9.82 2.86
N LEU A 379 25.02 9.04 3.07
CA LEU A 379 25.35 7.85 2.28
C LEU A 379 25.06 6.59 3.09
N PRO A 380 23.80 6.09 3.15
CA PRO A 380 23.46 4.88 3.89
C PRO A 380 24.19 3.62 3.42
N GLY A 381 24.65 3.54 2.18
CA GLY A 381 25.37 2.37 1.68
C GLY A 381 26.18 2.63 0.43
N VAL A 382 27.29 1.90 0.31
CA VAL A 382 28.17 1.85 -0.85
C VAL A 382 28.47 0.39 -1.13
N THR A 383 28.30 -0.05 -2.37
CA THR A 383 28.65 -1.41 -2.79
C THR A 383 29.61 -1.35 -3.98
N GLU A 384 30.78 -1.98 -3.83
CA GLU A 384 31.79 -2.07 -4.89
C GLU A 384 31.29 -2.94 -6.05
N GLN A 385 31.47 -2.45 -7.28
CA GLN A 385 31.17 -3.20 -8.50
C GLN A 385 32.40 -3.97 -8.96
N LYS A 386 32.58 -5.19 -8.43
CA LYS A 386 33.77 -6.02 -8.71
C LYS A 386 33.94 -6.39 -10.18
N ASP A 387 32.84 -6.49 -10.92
CA ASP A 387 32.84 -6.88 -12.34
C ASP A 387 33.32 -5.74 -13.28
N ASN A 388 33.43 -4.51 -12.77
CA ASN A 388 33.84 -3.34 -13.54
C ASN A 388 34.94 -2.56 -12.78
N PRO A 389 36.20 -3.01 -12.83
CA PRO A 389 37.30 -2.33 -12.14
C PRO A 389 37.56 -0.95 -12.75
N TYR A 390 38.04 -0.01 -11.93
CA TYR A 390 38.40 1.32 -12.39
C TYR A 390 39.74 1.28 -13.13
N THR A 391 39.76 1.64 -14.42
CA THR A 391 40.97 1.60 -15.27
C THR A 391 41.32 2.96 -15.88
N ILE A 392 40.69 4.05 -15.42
CA ILE A 392 40.90 5.38 -16.00
C ILE A 392 42.18 6.00 -15.45
N HIS A 393 43.07 6.36 -16.37
CA HIS A 393 44.33 7.05 -16.11
C HIS A 393 44.08 8.53 -15.78
N ASN A 394 44.66 9.02 -14.69
CA ASN A 394 44.54 10.39 -14.20
C ASN A 394 45.68 10.75 -13.23
N ASN A 395 45.75 12.01 -12.79
CA ASN A 395 46.82 12.52 -11.90
C ASN A 395 46.85 11.88 -10.49
N VAL A 396 45.89 11.02 -10.15
CA VAL A 396 45.85 10.23 -8.90
C VAL A 396 46.36 8.81 -9.15
N THR A 397 45.94 8.16 -10.23
CA THR A 397 46.37 6.79 -10.60
C THR A 397 47.78 6.76 -11.19
N ASP A 398 48.14 7.76 -12.00
CA ASP A 398 49.45 7.93 -12.61
C ASP A 398 50.23 9.08 -11.96
N ALA A 399 51.33 9.51 -12.58
CA ALA A 399 52.10 10.65 -12.12
C ALA A 399 51.20 11.89 -11.93
N PRO A 400 51.38 12.66 -10.83
CA PRO A 400 52.49 12.62 -9.88
C PRO A 400 52.33 11.66 -8.69
N LEU A 401 51.13 11.11 -8.42
CA LEU A 401 50.90 10.28 -7.23
C LEU A 401 51.19 8.80 -7.43
N ASN A 402 51.08 8.29 -8.66
CA ASN A 402 51.27 6.87 -9.00
C ASN A 402 50.44 5.92 -8.11
N GLY A 403 49.22 6.34 -7.72
CA GLY A 403 48.34 5.57 -6.84
C GLY A 403 48.72 5.56 -5.36
N ALA A 404 49.82 6.22 -4.95
CA ALA A 404 50.19 6.33 -3.54
C ALA A 404 49.43 7.48 -2.86
N PRO A 405 48.72 7.23 -1.75
CA PRO A 405 47.98 8.28 -1.05
C PRO A 405 48.91 9.25 -0.32
N LEU A 406 48.47 10.50 -0.20
CA LEU A 406 49.02 11.47 0.73
C LEU A 406 48.80 11.01 2.18
N ASN A 407 49.84 11.08 3.01
CA ASN A 407 49.77 10.75 4.42
C ASN A 407 49.04 11.83 5.26
N GLY A 408 48.94 13.06 4.75
CA GLY A 408 48.29 14.19 5.42
C GLY A 408 48.98 14.66 6.72
N ILE A 409 50.19 14.17 7.02
CA ILE A 409 50.96 14.56 8.20
C ILE A 409 52.18 15.39 7.79
N ALA A 410 52.89 14.94 6.76
CA ALA A 410 54.05 15.62 6.23
C ALA A 410 53.69 16.34 4.94
N PHE A 411 54.05 17.61 4.86
CA PHE A 411 53.74 18.48 3.74
C PHE A 411 55.05 18.98 3.14
N ASN A 412 55.19 18.89 1.82
CA ASN A 412 56.38 19.39 1.11
C ASN A 412 56.22 20.91 0.89
N LEU A 413 56.38 21.69 1.96
CA LEU A 413 56.30 23.15 1.95
C LEU A 413 57.71 23.75 1.93
N THR A 414 57.92 24.77 1.11
CA THR A 414 59.17 25.56 1.16
C THR A 414 59.20 26.45 2.40
N GLU A 415 60.39 26.91 2.79
CA GLU A 415 60.57 27.81 3.94
C GLU A 415 59.73 29.09 3.80
N ALA A 416 59.64 29.65 2.58
CA ALA A 416 58.79 30.81 2.26
C ALA A 416 57.27 30.52 2.38
N GLN A 417 56.85 29.26 2.28
CA GLN A 417 55.45 28.85 2.43
C GLN A 417 55.09 28.48 3.88
N THR A 418 56.09 28.35 4.76
CA THR A 418 55.90 27.93 6.15
C THR A 418 55.73 29.15 7.06
N ASP A 419 54.62 29.86 6.87
CA ASP A 419 54.17 30.92 7.78
C ASP A 419 53.74 30.34 9.14
N ASP A 420 53.70 31.20 10.17
CA ASP A 420 53.26 30.85 11.52
C ASP A 420 51.86 30.22 11.51
N PHE A 421 50.98 30.67 10.61
CA PHE A 421 49.66 30.09 10.43
C PHE A 421 49.70 28.65 9.91
N GLN A 422 50.57 28.34 8.95
CA GLN A 422 50.74 26.98 8.44
C GLN A 422 51.37 26.06 9.50
N ARG A 423 52.33 26.59 10.29
CA ARG A 423 52.92 25.85 11.41
C ARG A 423 51.89 25.51 12.48
N ALA A 424 51.02 26.45 12.83
CA ALA A 424 49.92 26.22 13.76
C ALA A 424 48.92 25.16 13.23
N ARG A 425 48.65 25.16 11.92
CA ARG A 425 47.81 24.14 11.27
C ARG A 425 48.43 22.74 11.31
N ILE A 426 49.73 22.62 11.03
CA ILE A 426 50.46 21.34 11.14
C ILE A 426 50.44 20.85 12.59
N ALA A 427 50.68 21.74 13.57
CA ALA A 427 50.59 21.42 14.99
C ALA A 427 49.17 20.97 15.39
N ALA A 428 48.13 21.59 14.84
CA ALA A 428 46.74 21.19 15.09
C ALA A 428 46.43 19.79 14.55
N ILE A 429 46.90 19.44 13.33
CA ILE A 429 46.71 18.11 12.76
C ILE A 429 47.46 17.05 13.58
N THR A 430 48.73 17.30 13.87
CA THR A 430 49.62 16.34 14.54
C THR A 430 49.25 16.07 15.99
N ASN A 431 48.63 17.04 16.67
CA ASN A 431 48.09 16.84 18.02
C ASN A 431 46.63 16.36 18.01
N GLY A 432 45.82 16.81 17.04
CA GLY A 432 44.39 16.50 16.98
C GLY A 432 44.08 15.03 16.69
N LEU A 433 44.84 14.39 15.79
CA LEU A 433 44.58 12.99 15.46
C LEU A 433 44.84 12.02 16.63
N PRO A 434 46.00 12.06 17.31
CA PRO A 434 46.22 11.21 18.49
C PRO A 434 45.31 11.61 19.67
N SER A 435 44.96 12.89 19.80
CA SER A 435 43.93 13.37 20.74
C SER A 435 42.61 12.64 20.50
N ALA A 436 42.13 12.56 19.26
CA ALA A 436 40.92 11.82 18.89
C ALA A 436 41.01 10.33 19.29
N VAL A 437 42.16 9.68 19.13
CA VAL A 437 42.38 8.29 19.56
C VAL A 437 42.17 8.15 21.07
N VAL A 438 42.75 9.06 21.86
CA VAL A 438 42.59 9.08 23.32
C VAL A 438 41.14 9.34 23.73
N GLN A 439 40.44 10.25 23.04
CA GLN A 439 39.03 10.52 23.32
C GLN A 439 38.14 9.34 22.97
N MET A 440 38.38 8.67 21.85
CA MET A 440 37.68 7.42 21.50
C MET A 440 37.90 6.35 22.57
N ALA A 441 39.12 6.20 23.08
CA ALA A 441 39.42 5.23 24.14
C ALA A 441 38.61 5.48 25.43
N LYS A 442 38.28 6.74 25.73
CA LYS A 442 37.48 7.14 26.89
C LYS A 442 35.97 6.97 26.71
N GLN A 443 35.48 6.73 25.48
CA GLN A 443 34.05 6.55 25.25
C GLN A 443 33.49 5.32 25.99
N PRO A 444 32.22 5.35 26.42
CA PRO A 444 31.59 4.22 27.08
C PRO A 444 31.63 2.96 26.19
N GLY A 445 32.18 1.86 26.72
CA GLY A 445 32.31 0.59 26.01
C GLY A 445 33.67 0.35 25.33
N ASN A 446 34.59 1.33 25.35
CA ASN A 446 35.97 1.16 24.89
C ASN A 446 36.94 0.86 26.05
N VAL A 447 38.23 0.70 25.73
CA VAL A 447 39.27 0.13 26.62
C VAL A 447 39.78 1.07 27.73
N GLY A 448 39.39 2.35 27.72
CA GLY A 448 39.96 3.38 28.61
C GLY A 448 41.44 3.68 28.30
N ILE A 449 42.04 4.63 29.03
CA ILE A 449 43.44 5.03 28.78
C ILE A 449 44.42 3.90 29.12
N ALA A 450 44.24 3.23 30.27
CA ALA A 450 45.12 2.14 30.68
C ALA A 450 45.08 0.96 29.69
N GLY A 451 43.92 0.68 29.11
CA GLY A 451 43.75 -0.38 28.11
C GLY A 451 44.42 -0.10 26.77
N LEU A 452 44.80 1.16 26.48
CA LEU A 452 45.58 1.49 25.27
C LEU A 452 46.97 0.83 25.28
N PHE A 453 47.56 0.64 26.46
CA PHE A 453 48.90 0.07 26.62
C PHE A 453 48.90 -1.46 26.75
N ALA A 454 47.73 -2.07 26.96
CA ALA A 454 47.61 -3.51 27.10
C ALA A 454 48.01 -4.25 25.81
N ASN A 455 48.50 -5.49 25.96
CA ASN A 455 48.89 -6.38 24.85
C ASN A 455 49.91 -5.76 23.85
N GLY A 456 50.77 -4.86 24.35
CA GLY A 456 51.77 -4.16 23.54
C GLY A 456 51.18 -3.08 22.63
N GLY A 457 50.04 -2.49 22.99
CA GLY A 457 49.44 -1.40 22.22
C GLY A 457 48.45 -1.82 21.13
N ASP A 458 47.90 -3.04 21.18
CA ASP A 458 46.98 -3.54 20.14
C ASP A 458 45.70 -2.68 20.03
N ALA A 459 45.12 -2.31 21.18
CA ALA A 459 43.95 -1.44 21.21
C ALA A 459 44.27 -0.04 20.68
N PHE A 460 45.46 0.49 21.00
CA PHE A 460 45.92 1.76 20.45
C PHE A 460 46.06 1.69 18.92
N ALA A 461 46.68 0.64 18.38
CA ALA A 461 46.80 0.46 16.93
C ALA A 461 45.44 0.39 16.22
N LYS A 462 44.46 -0.33 16.78
CA LYS A 462 43.10 -0.43 16.22
C LYS A 462 42.35 0.91 16.25
N LEU A 463 42.46 1.67 17.33
CA LEU A 463 41.80 2.98 17.43
C LEU A 463 42.50 4.01 16.54
N SER A 464 43.84 3.98 16.45
CA SER A 464 44.61 4.75 15.47
C SER A 464 44.20 4.44 14.04
N ASP A 465 43.98 3.15 13.70
CA ASP A 465 43.49 2.74 12.38
C ASP A 465 42.13 3.37 12.04
N GLN A 466 41.19 3.34 12.98
CA GLN A 466 39.85 3.92 12.77
C GLN A 466 39.90 5.44 12.60
N VAL A 467 40.61 6.14 13.48
CA VAL A 467 40.74 7.62 13.43
C VAL A 467 41.44 8.04 12.15
N TYR A 468 42.55 7.38 11.83
CA TYR A 468 43.36 7.76 10.68
C TYR A 468 42.68 7.39 9.35
N THR A 469 41.97 6.26 9.28
CA THR A 469 41.14 5.90 8.13
C THR A 469 40.05 6.94 7.88
N MET A 470 39.34 7.38 8.93
CA MET A 470 38.35 8.45 8.81
C MET A 470 38.99 9.75 8.31
N TYR A 471 40.12 10.13 8.88
CA TYR A 471 40.87 11.31 8.45
C TYR A 471 41.25 11.25 6.96
N LEU A 472 41.88 10.15 6.53
CA LEU A 472 42.28 9.94 5.13
C LEU A 472 41.08 9.95 4.18
N THR A 473 39.94 9.38 4.60
CA THR A 473 38.70 9.37 3.80
C THR A 473 38.15 10.79 3.59
N LEU A 474 38.21 11.64 4.63
CA LEU A 474 37.78 13.04 4.53
C LEU A 474 38.76 13.89 3.72
N VAL A 475 40.06 13.63 3.85
CA VAL A 475 41.09 14.26 3.00
C VAL A 475 40.87 13.85 1.54
N ALA A 476 40.60 12.57 1.27
CA ALA A 476 40.32 12.05 -0.06
C ALA A 476 39.12 12.77 -0.73
N LYS A 477 38.10 13.13 0.05
CA LYS A 477 36.96 13.91 -0.44
C LYS A 477 37.38 15.22 -1.09
N GLU A 478 38.35 15.93 -0.53
CA GLU A 478 38.75 17.25 -1.01
C GLU A 478 39.99 17.24 -1.91
N MET A 479 40.86 16.25 -1.75
CA MET A 479 42.13 16.18 -2.49
C MET A 479 42.07 15.33 -3.75
N TYR A 480 41.20 14.31 -3.80
CA TYR A 480 41.13 13.37 -4.93
C TYR A 480 39.86 13.49 -5.78
N PHE A 481 39.04 14.51 -5.49
CA PHE A 481 37.89 14.85 -6.29
C PHE A 481 37.93 16.32 -6.71
N ILE A 482 37.98 16.56 -8.03
CA ILE A 482 37.95 17.90 -8.62
C ILE A 482 36.54 18.24 -9.13
N PRO A 483 36.14 19.52 -9.14
CA PRO A 483 34.85 19.93 -9.69
C PRO A 483 34.71 19.57 -11.17
N SER A 484 33.53 19.09 -11.56
CA SER A 484 33.15 18.79 -12.95
C SER A 484 31.65 18.95 -13.12
N THR A 485 31.21 19.46 -14.26
CA THR A 485 29.77 19.70 -14.55
C THR A 485 29.30 19.01 -15.83
N THR A 486 30.18 18.25 -16.48
CA THR A 486 29.93 17.72 -17.83
C THR A 486 29.41 16.28 -17.83
N THR A 487 29.45 15.60 -16.68
CA THR A 487 29.11 14.16 -16.61
C THR A 487 27.71 13.96 -16.02
N THR A 488 26.84 13.31 -16.79
CA THR A 488 25.54 12.84 -16.34
C THR A 488 25.62 11.37 -15.97
N LEU A 489 25.13 11.02 -14.80
CA LEU A 489 25.05 9.67 -14.28
C LEU A 489 23.59 9.21 -14.32
N ASP A 490 23.36 8.00 -14.80
CA ASP A 490 22.05 7.36 -14.70
C ASP A 490 21.82 6.89 -13.26
N SER A 491 20.64 7.20 -12.74
CA SER A 491 20.25 6.84 -11.37
C SER A 491 18.91 6.12 -11.31
N GLU A 492 18.73 5.35 -10.25
CA GLU A 492 17.46 4.78 -9.84
C GLU A 492 16.97 5.51 -8.58
N VAL A 493 15.84 6.21 -8.68
CA VAL A 493 15.22 6.87 -7.53
C VAL A 493 14.21 5.94 -6.89
N ARG A 494 14.35 5.71 -5.59
CA ARG A 494 13.48 4.85 -4.81
C ARG A 494 12.74 5.66 -3.75
N THR A 495 11.42 5.67 -3.83
CA THR A 495 10.58 6.49 -2.95
C THR A 495 9.24 5.82 -2.66
N TRP A 496 8.63 6.23 -1.56
CA TRP A 496 7.27 5.84 -1.21
C TRP A 496 6.30 6.61 -2.09
N GLN A 497 5.45 5.87 -2.80
CA GLN A 497 4.38 6.41 -3.63
C GLN A 497 3.06 5.78 -3.21
N LYS A 498 2.05 6.62 -2.96
CA LYS A 498 0.68 6.12 -2.87
C LYS A 498 0.27 5.63 -4.25
N ARG A 499 -0.11 4.37 -4.31
CA ARG A 499 -0.61 3.73 -5.53
C ARG A 499 -1.94 3.07 -5.26
N LEU A 500 -2.77 3.01 -6.29
CA LEU A 500 -4.03 2.30 -6.24
C LEU A 500 -3.75 0.81 -6.49
N TRP A 501 -4.18 -0.02 -5.56
CA TRP A 501 -4.07 -1.46 -5.64
C TRP A 501 -5.46 -2.08 -5.62
N MET A 502 -5.58 -3.20 -6.32
CA MET A 502 -6.73 -4.07 -6.15
C MET A 502 -6.49 -4.99 -4.96
N SER A 503 -7.46 -5.10 -4.06
CA SER A 503 -7.38 -5.97 -2.90
C SER A 503 -7.50 -7.42 -3.33
N GLU A 504 -6.41 -8.19 -3.19
CA GLU A 504 -6.38 -9.64 -3.49
C GLU A 504 -7.53 -10.42 -2.83
N PRO A 505 -7.78 -10.33 -1.51
CA PRO A 505 -8.87 -11.08 -0.90
C PRO A 505 -10.24 -10.63 -1.41
N ALA A 506 -10.48 -9.33 -1.60
CA ALA A 506 -11.77 -8.85 -2.08
C ALA A 506 -12.03 -9.28 -3.53
N ALA A 507 -11.02 -9.23 -4.40
CA ALA A 507 -11.10 -9.64 -5.79
C ALA A 507 -11.48 -11.12 -5.93
N HIS A 508 -10.77 -12.01 -5.23
CA HIS A 508 -11.05 -13.44 -5.27
C HIS A 508 -12.42 -13.79 -4.66
N ILE A 509 -12.77 -13.22 -3.51
CA ILE A 509 -14.08 -13.49 -2.87
C ILE A 509 -15.22 -13.00 -3.78
N LEU A 510 -15.10 -11.83 -4.40
CA LEU A 510 -16.10 -11.33 -5.34
C LEU A 510 -16.17 -12.17 -6.62
N ALA A 511 -15.04 -12.56 -7.20
CA ALA A 511 -15.02 -13.39 -8.40
C ALA A 511 -15.66 -14.76 -8.16
N VAL A 512 -15.28 -15.45 -7.08
CA VAL A 512 -15.89 -16.73 -6.68
C VAL A 512 -17.36 -16.54 -6.34
N GLY A 513 -17.70 -15.49 -5.59
CA GLY A 513 -19.09 -15.17 -5.24
C GLY A 513 -19.95 -14.97 -6.49
N LEU A 514 -19.47 -14.20 -7.48
CA LEU A 514 -20.17 -13.99 -8.75
C LEU A 514 -20.35 -15.28 -9.55
N LEU A 515 -19.35 -16.17 -9.57
CA LEU A 515 -19.47 -17.47 -10.23
C LEU A 515 -20.50 -18.37 -9.53
N VAL A 516 -20.49 -18.41 -8.20
CA VAL A 516 -21.49 -19.16 -7.41
C VAL A 516 -22.90 -18.60 -7.66
N LEU A 517 -23.06 -17.28 -7.66
CA LEU A 517 -24.34 -16.62 -7.96
C LEU A 517 -24.77 -16.91 -9.41
N ALA A 518 -23.84 -16.93 -10.37
CA ALA A 518 -24.14 -17.25 -11.77
C ALA A 518 -24.61 -18.69 -11.96
N VAL A 519 -23.95 -19.65 -11.31
CA VAL A 519 -24.36 -21.07 -11.32
C VAL A 519 -25.72 -21.25 -10.64
N ALA A 520 -25.92 -20.66 -9.46
CA ALA A 520 -27.19 -20.71 -8.76
C ALA A 520 -28.33 -20.08 -9.60
N ALA A 521 -28.07 -18.91 -10.20
CA ALA A 521 -29.02 -18.25 -11.09
C ALA A 521 -29.40 -19.11 -12.29
N ALA A 522 -28.44 -19.77 -12.94
CA ALA A 522 -28.70 -20.67 -14.05
C ALA A 522 -29.55 -21.88 -13.61
N ILE A 523 -29.20 -22.52 -12.49
CA ILE A 523 -29.94 -23.67 -11.93
C ILE A 523 -31.38 -23.27 -11.60
N ILE A 524 -31.58 -22.15 -10.90
CA ILE A 524 -32.90 -21.65 -10.52
C ILE A 524 -33.74 -21.36 -11.76
N GLN A 525 -33.18 -20.70 -12.77
CA GLN A 525 -33.89 -20.37 -14.01
C GLN A 525 -34.29 -21.63 -14.79
N VAL A 526 -33.42 -22.64 -14.89
CA VAL A 526 -33.73 -23.92 -15.54
C VAL A 526 -34.77 -24.70 -14.75
N ALA A 527 -34.64 -24.79 -13.42
CA ALA A 527 -35.59 -25.48 -12.55
C ALA A 527 -36.97 -24.82 -12.60
N HIS A 528 -37.01 -23.49 -12.50
CA HIS A 528 -38.25 -22.72 -12.56
C HIS A 528 -38.89 -22.78 -13.97
N ALA A 529 -38.09 -22.84 -15.04
CA ALA A 529 -38.60 -23.04 -16.40
C ALA A 529 -39.33 -24.37 -16.57
N ARG A 530 -38.87 -25.43 -15.89
CA ARG A 530 -39.56 -26.74 -15.87
C ARG A 530 -40.84 -26.68 -15.05
N LEU A 531 -40.80 -26.08 -13.85
CA LEU A 531 -41.95 -25.99 -12.95
C LEU A 531 -43.11 -25.15 -13.52
N ARG A 532 -42.81 -24.12 -14.32
CA ARG A 532 -43.83 -23.27 -14.94
C ARG A 532 -44.36 -23.79 -16.28
N ALA A 533 -43.75 -24.82 -16.88
CA ALA A 533 -44.16 -25.35 -18.17
C ALA A 533 -45.67 -25.69 -18.29
N PRO A 534 -46.34 -26.21 -17.24
CA PRO A 534 -47.79 -26.48 -17.31
C PRO A 534 -48.67 -25.26 -17.05
N VAL A 535 -48.12 -24.10 -16.67
CA VAL A 535 -48.91 -22.92 -16.28
C VAL A 535 -49.09 -21.98 -17.48
N THR A 536 -50.33 -21.81 -17.92
CA THR A 536 -50.71 -20.84 -18.95
C THR A 536 -51.57 -19.73 -18.36
N LEU A 537 -51.06 -18.50 -18.34
CA LEU A 537 -51.79 -17.31 -17.89
C LEU A 537 -52.08 -16.40 -19.09
N ALA A 538 -53.26 -15.79 -19.10
CA ALA A 538 -53.67 -14.85 -20.15
C ALA A 538 -52.87 -13.53 -20.10
N HIS A 539 -52.49 -13.08 -18.90
CA HIS A 539 -51.83 -11.79 -18.63
C HIS A 539 -50.71 -11.94 -17.57
N ASP A 540 -49.88 -10.91 -17.41
CA ASP A 540 -48.74 -10.95 -16.49
C ASP A 540 -49.18 -11.22 -15.02
N PRO A 541 -48.46 -12.09 -14.28
CA PRO A 541 -48.80 -12.45 -12.92
C PRO A 541 -48.73 -11.23 -11.98
N GLY A 542 -49.72 -11.10 -11.10
CA GLY A 542 -49.84 -9.96 -10.15
C GLY A 542 -50.47 -8.68 -10.73
N THR A 543 -51.06 -8.72 -11.93
CA THR A 543 -51.87 -7.62 -12.47
C THR A 543 -53.36 -7.81 -12.15
N LEU A 544 -54.11 -6.69 -12.05
CA LEU A 544 -55.57 -6.73 -11.90
C LEU A 544 -56.25 -7.46 -13.06
N ALA A 545 -55.65 -7.44 -14.26
CA ALA A 545 -56.16 -8.10 -15.45
C ALA A 545 -56.11 -9.64 -15.32
N THR A 546 -55.02 -10.18 -14.76
CA THR A 546 -54.91 -11.62 -14.44
C THR A 546 -55.88 -12.02 -13.33
N ALA A 547 -56.02 -11.18 -12.30
CA ALA A 547 -56.99 -11.43 -11.23
C ALA A 547 -58.44 -11.46 -11.74
N LEU A 548 -58.81 -10.52 -12.62
CA LEU A 548 -60.14 -10.47 -13.23
C LEU A 548 -60.41 -11.66 -14.18
N ALA A 549 -59.42 -12.06 -14.98
CA ALA A 549 -59.52 -13.23 -15.83
C ALA A 549 -59.78 -14.51 -15.01
N LEU A 550 -59.06 -14.68 -13.90
CA LEU A 550 -59.20 -15.83 -12.99
C LEU A 550 -60.51 -15.80 -12.19
N ALA A 551 -61.01 -14.61 -11.85
CA ALA A 551 -62.24 -14.42 -11.06
C ALA A 551 -63.53 -14.40 -11.90
N SER A 552 -63.43 -14.43 -13.24
CA SER A 552 -64.56 -14.38 -14.16
C SER A 552 -65.48 -15.63 -14.04
N GLY A 553 -66.36 -15.63 -13.05
CA GLY A 553 -67.28 -16.72 -12.75
C GLY A 553 -67.84 -16.76 -11.31
N HIS A 554 -67.32 -15.94 -10.38
CA HIS A 554 -67.81 -15.90 -9.00
C HIS A 554 -68.61 -14.61 -8.71
N GLU A 555 -69.89 -14.74 -8.37
CA GLU A 555 -70.72 -13.64 -7.87
C GLU A 555 -70.57 -13.53 -6.35
N HIS A 556 -70.10 -12.37 -5.88
CA HIS A 556 -70.21 -11.87 -4.50
C HIS A 556 -69.54 -12.71 -3.37
N MET A 557 -68.36 -12.27 -2.92
CA MET A 557 -67.68 -12.81 -1.72
C MET A 557 -67.52 -11.72 -0.65
N PRO A 558 -68.34 -11.70 0.43
CA PRO A 558 -68.04 -10.90 1.60
C PRO A 558 -67.01 -11.62 2.49
N ASP A 559 -65.99 -10.87 2.90
CA ASP A 559 -64.88 -11.26 3.77
C ASP A 559 -64.07 -12.51 3.34
N ALA A 560 -63.31 -12.34 2.26
CA ALA A 560 -62.63 -13.40 1.52
C ALA A 560 -61.57 -14.18 2.33
N ARG A 561 -60.87 -13.58 3.30
CA ARG A 561 -59.71 -14.24 3.93
C ARG A 561 -60.07 -15.48 4.75
N VAL A 562 -61.11 -15.41 5.59
CA VAL A 562 -61.49 -16.49 6.51
C VAL A 562 -62.29 -17.59 5.81
N VAL A 563 -63.03 -17.24 4.75
CA VAL A 563 -63.83 -18.18 3.97
C VAL A 563 -62.95 -18.97 3.00
N LEU A 564 -61.97 -18.32 2.35
CA LEU A 564 -61.07 -18.98 1.41
C LEU A 564 -60.13 -19.98 2.11
N SER A 565 -59.66 -19.70 3.34
CA SER A 565 -58.70 -20.57 4.05
C SER A 565 -59.17 -22.01 4.26
N LYS A 566 -60.50 -22.25 4.25
CA LYS A 566 -61.11 -23.57 4.46
C LYS A 566 -61.39 -24.36 3.18
N ARG A 567 -61.14 -23.78 2.00
CA ARG A 567 -61.51 -24.33 0.68
C ARG A 567 -60.28 -24.68 -0.15
N ARG A 568 -60.42 -25.64 -1.08
CA ARG A 568 -59.38 -26.06 -2.04
C ARG A 568 -59.73 -25.61 -3.46
N PHE A 569 -58.70 -25.29 -4.24
CA PHE A 569 -58.84 -24.70 -5.58
C PHE A 569 -57.90 -25.38 -6.59
N ARG A 570 -58.34 -25.45 -7.85
CA ARG A 570 -57.55 -25.92 -9.02
C ARG A 570 -57.68 -24.93 -10.17
N ILE A 571 -56.73 -24.94 -11.10
CA ILE A 571 -56.82 -24.19 -12.37
C ILE A 571 -57.23 -25.14 -13.49
N ASP A 572 -58.30 -24.81 -14.21
CA ASP A 572 -58.68 -25.53 -15.43
C ASP A 572 -57.69 -25.20 -16.57
N PRO A 573 -56.98 -26.21 -17.13
CA PRO A 573 -55.96 -26.00 -18.16
C PRO A 573 -56.51 -25.47 -19.49
N THR A 574 -57.81 -25.60 -19.76
CA THR A 574 -58.43 -25.18 -21.02
C THR A 574 -59.02 -23.77 -20.95
N SER A 575 -59.63 -23.42 -19.81
CA SER A 575 -60.27 -22.11 -19.61
C SER A 575 -59.39 -21.11 -18.84
N GLY A 576 -58.35 -21.58 -18.15
CA GLY A 576 -57.49 -20.77 -17.30
C GLY A 576 -58.22 -20.18 -16.08
N ARG A 577 -59.39 -20.71 -15.71
CA ARG A 577 -60.23 -20.26 -14.59
C ARG A 577 -59.94 -21.03 -13.32
N LEU A 578 -60.21 -20.39 -12.16
CA LEU A 578 -60.16 -21.05 -10.86
C LEU A 578 -61.45 -21.83 -10.61
N VAL A 579 -61.31 -23.11 -10.26
CA VAL A 579 -62.43 -24.01 -9.92
C VAL A 579 -62.31 -24.41 -8.46
N GLU A 580 -63.41 -24.30 -7.73
CA GLU A 580 -63.50 -24.67 -6.31
C GLU A 580 -63.92 -26.14 -6.13
N GLU A 581 -63.44 -26.78 -5.06
CA GLU A 581 -63.89 -28.09 -4.59
C GLU A 581 -65.43 -28.11 -4.43
N GLY A 582 -66.10 -28.98 -5.22
CA GLY A 582 -67.56 -29.08 -5.29
C GLY A 582 -68.22 -28.42 -6.51
N GLN A 583 -67.49 -27.68 -7.34
CA GLN A 583 -67.97 -27.17 -8.63
C GLN A 583 -67.78 -28.19 -9.77
N LYS A 584 -68.69 -28.19 -10.77
CA LYS A 584 -68.56 -29.02 -11.98
C LYS A 584 -67.27 -28.65 -12.72
N GLY A 585 -66.46 -29.66 -13.07
CA GLY A 585 -65.15 -29.49 -13.71
C GLY A 585 -63.96 -29.52 -12.75
N PHE A 586 -64.17 -29.65 -11.43
CA PHE A 586 -63.07 -29.80 -10.46
C PHE A 586 -62.31 -31.13 -10.61
N GLU A 587 -63.03 -32.21 -10.94
CA GLU A 587 -62.45 -33.55 -11.19
C GLU A 587 -61.76 -33.64 -12.55
N ASP A 588 -62.20 -32.84 -13.52
CA ASP A 588 -61.61 -32.76 -14.86
C ASP A 588 -60.40 -31.80 -14.93
N ALA A 589 -60.25 -30.94 -13.91
CA ALA A 589 -59.09 -30.07 -13.75
C ALA A 589 -57.85 -30.89 -13.35
N TRP A 590 -56.69 -30.50 -13.89
CA TRP A 590 -55.45 -31.27 -13.83
C TRP A 590 -55.08 -31.71 -12.40
N SER A 591 -54.81 -33.01 -12.21
CA SER A 591 -54.23 -33.58 -10.99
C SER A 591 -52.83 -34.16 -11.29
N PRO A 592 -51.86 -34.02 -10.38
CA PRO A 592 -50.47 -34.36 -10.66
C PRO A 592 -50.24 -35.88 -10.60
N ASP A 593 -49.30 -36.37 -11.44
CA ASP A 593 -48.68 -37.69 -11.26
C ASP A 593 -47.71 -37.60 -10.06
N PRO A 594 -47.90 -38.40 -8.99
CA PRO A 594 -47.10 -38.32 -7.75
C PRO A 594 -45.59 -38.56 -7.93
N ARG A 595 -45.13 -38.92 -9.13
CA ARG A 595 -43.71 -39.15 -9.45
C ARG A 595 -42.91 -37.88 -9.80
N GLN A 596 -43.56 -36.75 -10.07
CA GLN A 596 -42.87 -35.51 -10.47
C GLN A 596 -42.55 -34.54 -9.31
N THR A 597 -43.10 -34.75 -8.11
CA THR A 597 -42.94 -33.85 -6.95
C THR A 597 -41.73 -34.17 -6.07
N SER A 598 -41.00 -35.26 -6.34
CA SER A 598 -39.86 -35.72 -5.52
C SER A 598 -38.53 -35.61 -6.26
N PHE A 599 -37.97 -34.41 -6.40
CA PHE A 599 -36.59 -34.26 -6.92
C PHE A 599 -35.65 -33.40 -6.07
N LEU A 600 -36.01 -33.13 -4.82
CA LEU A 600 -35.07 -32.59 -3.83
C LEU A 600 -34.67 -33.60 -2.73
N VAL A 601 -35.08 -34.86 -2.87
CA VAL A 601 -34.53 -35.98 -2.11
C VAL A 601 -34.22 -37.12 -3.07
N ARG A 602 -33.16 -36.97 -3.85
CA ARG A 602 -32.36 -38.09 -4.33
C ARG A 602 -30.94 -37.65 -4.63
#